data_AF-A0A838JUV6-F1
#
_entry.id   AF-A0A838JUV6-F1
#
_cell.length_a   1.000
_cell.length_b   1.000
_cell.length_c   1.000
_cell.angle_alpha   90.00
_cell.angle_beta   90.00
_cell.angle_gamma   90.00
#
_symmetry.space_group_name_H-M   'P 1'
#
loop_
_entity.id
_entity.type
_entity.pdbx_description
1 polymer ?
#
loop_
_entity_poly.entity_id
_entity_poly.type
_entity_poly.pdbx_seq_one_letter_code
_entity_poly.pdbx_strand_id
1 'polypeptide(L)'
;MDLGASLGPPLDLAGLLESVPELSLSRELEGSPYHHLDTLDHVLEVVRGVERELEEGRVGARVREDRVRGLRLAALLHDVAKPVTRGELEGRILFVSHDSLGAAMVRRIGRRLGLSAGETDLTATLTALHLKIGFMGHPRTDYPAERLARAAGPFGEELAVLSWADRLAAQGPRLKPEHLERHEELCTHFLRFSRTLGSHPEPDYAALEGEGSYASEADLGYAASYQRLLKARRMCEGAR
;
A
#
# COMPACT_ATOMS: atom_id res chain seq x y z
N MET A 1 7.74 -22.58 3.27
CA MET A 1 8.83 -21.60 3.24
C MET A 1 8.41 -20.42 4.09
N ASP A 2 9.25 -19.94 5.00
CA ASP A 2 8.88 -18.86 5.92
C ASP A 2 9.03 -17.50 5.24
N LEU A 3 7.93 -16.99 4.71
CA LEU A 3 7.86 -15.67 4.08
C LEU A 3 8.29 -14.55 5.05
N GLY A 4 8.14 -14.75 6.37
CA GLY A 4 8.61 -13.81 7.38
C GLY A 4 10.14 -13.68 7.39
N ALA A 5 10.85 -14.80 7.25
CA ALA A 5 12.31 -14.81 7.15
C ALA A 5 12.80 -14.14 5.86
N SER A 6 12.12 -14.34 4.72
CA SER A 6 12.52 -13.71 3.44
C SER A 6 12.23 -12.21 3.35
N LEU A 7 11.30 -11.70 4.17
CA LEU A 7 10.95 -10.27 4.27
C LEU A 7 11.81 -9.49 5.28
N GLY A 8 12.58 -10.17 6.13
CA GLY A 8 13.49 -9.54 7.09
C GLY A 8 14.83 -9.15 6.46
N PRO A 9 15.64 -8.30 7.12
CA PRO A 9 16.99 -7.99 6.66
C PRO A 9 17.98 -9.15 6.97
N PRO A 10 18.82 -9.59 5.99
CA PRO A 10 18.83 -9.19 4.59
C PRO A 10 17.69 -9.85 3.78
N LEU A 11 17.10 -9.10 2.85
CA LEU A 11 16.04 -9.60 1.98
C LEU A 11 16.51 -10.79 1.14
N ASP A 12 15.77 -11.89 1.18
CA ASP A 12 16.00 -13.07 0.35
C ASP A 12 15.20 -12.98 -0.96
N LEU A 13 15.80 -12.37 -1.98
CA LEU A 13 15.13 -12.19 -3.28
C LEU A 13 14.73 -13.53 -3.93
N ALA A 14 15.51 -14.59 -3.75
CA ALA A 14 15.19 -15.89 -4.34
C ALA A 14 13.93 -16.48 -3.69
N GLY A 15 13.87 -16.52 -2.36
CA GLY A 15 12.69 -16.97 -1.62
C GLY A 15 11.46 -16.09 -1.86
N LEU A 16 11.64 -14.77 -2.03
CA LEU A 16 10.56 -13.85 -2.38
C LEU A 16 9.98 -14.14 -3.76
N LEU A 17 10.82 -14.37 -4.77
CA LEU A 17 10.36 -14.68 -6.15
C LEU A 17 9.74 -16.07 -6.25
N GLU A 18 10.18 -17.02 -5.44
CA GLU A 18 9.54 -18.34 -5.36
C GLU A 18 8.14 -18.24 -4.72
N SER A 19 8.00 -17.47 -3.65
CA SER A 19 6.73 -17.31 -2.93
C SER A 19 5.74 -16.39 -3.65
N VAL A 20 6.26 -15.35 -4.31
CA VAL A 20 5.51 -14.32 -5.03
C VAL A 20 6.06 -14.20 -6.47
N PRO A 21 5.79 -15.19 -7.33
CA PRO A 21 6.26 -15.19 -8.72
C PRO A 21 5.76 -14.00 -9.53
N GLU A 22 4.65 -13.35 -9.14
CA GLU A 22 4.12 -12.15 -9.79
C GLU A 22 5.15 -11.00 -9.82
N LEU A 23 6.06 -10.93 -8.84
CA LEU A 23 7.12 -9.91 -8.80
C LEU A 23 8.13 -10.05 -9.93
N SER A 24 8.27 -11.24 -10.52
CA SER A 24 9.16 -11.45 -11.67
C SER A 24 8.77 -10.61 -12.89
N LEU A 25 7.48 -10.27 -13.01
CA LEU A 25 6.95 -9.44 -14.09
C LEU A 25 7.37 -7.96 -13.96
N SER A 26 7.87 -7.55 -12.79
CA SER A 26 8.34 -6.19 -12.52
C SER A 26 9.80 -5.96 -12.94
N ARG A 27 10.52 -7.01 -13.34
CA ARG A 27 11.89 -6.90 -13.86
C ARG A 27 11.87 -6.11 -15.18
N GLU A 28 12.85 -5.23 -15.36
CA GLU A 28 13.09 -4.51 -16.62
C GLU A 28 11.92 -3.61 -17.10
N LEU A 29 10.94 -3.34 -16.24
CA LEU A 29 9.91 -2.34 -16.51
C LEU A 29 10.50 -0.94 -16.29
N GLU A 30 11.01 -0.34 -17.35
CA GLU A 30 11.33 1.08 -17.37
C GLU A 30 10.03 1.90 -17.30
N GLY A 31 9.90 2.76 -16.28
CA GLY A 31 8.66 3.49 -16.03
C GLY A 31 8.89 4.87 -15.43
N SER A 32 8.57 5.91 -16.21
CA SER A 32 8.50 7.33 -15.84
C SER A 32 9.85 8.02 -15.51
N PRO A 33 10.08 9.27 -15.97
CA PRO A 33 11.35 10.00 -15.76
C PRO A 33 11.66 10.39 -14.30
N TYR A 34 10.86 9.90 -13.35
CA TYR A 34 11.04 10.06 -11.90
C TYR A 34 11.59 8.79 -11.23
N HIS A 35 11.72 7.66 -11.93
CA HIS A 35 12.34 6.45 -11.40
C HIS A 35 13.71 6.24 -12.06
N HIS A 36 14.70 5.90 -11.23
CA HIS A 36 16.08 5.58 -11.65
C HIS A 36 16.37 4.07 -11.54
N LEU A 37 15.43 3.31 -10.98
CA LEU A 37 15.47 1.86 -10.79
C LEU A 37 14.42 1.22 -11.69
N ASP A 38 14.62 -0.06 -12.04
CA ASP A 38 13.54 -0.86 -12.59
C ASP A 38 12.45 -1.07 -11.52
N THR A 39 11.27 -1.56 -11.93
CA THR A 39 10.13 -1.65 -11.01
C THR A 39 10.37 -2.63 -9.85
N LEU A 40 11.18 -3.68 -10.05
CA LEU A 40 11.51 -4.63 -8.98
C LEU A 40 12.48 -4.02 -7.97
N ASP A 41 13.55 -3.38 -8.44
CA ASP A 41 14.54 -2.71 -7.60
C ASP A 41 13.88 -1.59 -6.78
N HIS A 42 12.95 -0.85 -7.39
CA HIS A 42 12.13 0.13 -6.68
C HIS A 42 11.36 -0.53 -5.53
N VAL A 43 10.62 -1.61 -5.80
CA VAL A 43 9.87 -2.35 -4.76
C VAL A 43 10.79 -2.81 -3.61
N LEU A 44 11.97 -3.35 -3.92
CA LEU A 44 12.93 -3.77 -2.90
C LEU A 44 13.45 -2.58 -2.08
N GLU A 45 13.64 -1.42 -2.70
CA GLU A 45 14.03 -0.21 -1.99
C GLU A 45 12.90 0.35 -1.11
N VAL A 46 11.63 0.23 -1.52
CA VAL A 46 10.48 0.54 -0.66
C VAL A 46 10.48 -0.35 0.58
N VAL A 47 10.72 -1.66 0.44
CA VAL A 47 10.79 -2.57 1.59
C VAL A 47 11.90 -2.14 2.55
N ARG A 48 13.10 -1.82 2.05
CA ARG A 48 14.19 -1.27 2.89
C ARG A 48 13.82 0.08 3.54
N GLY A 49 13.11 0.92 2.80
CA GLY A 49 12.62 2.21 3.29
C GLY A 49 11.62 2.07 4.44
N VAL A 50 10.75 1.05 4.39
CA VAL A 50 9.85 0.72 5.49
C VAL A 50 10.63 0.33 6.75
N GLU A 51 11.66 -0.53 6.63
CA GLU A 51 12.49 -0.89 7.79
C GLU A 51 13.16 0.33 8.41
N ARG A 52 13.77 1.19 7.58
CA ARG A 52 14.38 2.44 8.05
C ARG A 52 13.37 3.34 8.75
N GLU A 53 12.17 3.51 8.20
CA GLU A 53 11.15 4.36 8.82
C GLU A 53 10.61 3.78 10.12
N LEU A 54 10.52 2.46 10.26
CA LEU A 54 10.16 1.82 11.53
C LEU A 54 11.21 2.05 12.62
N GLU A 55 12.50 2.19 12.25
CA GLU A 55 13.60 2.49 13.16
C GLU A 55 13.72 3.99 13.47
N GLU A 56 13.66 4.85 12.45
CA GLU A 56 13.88 6.29 12.55
C GLU A 56 12.64 7.05 13.01
N GLY A 57 11.45 6.57 12.65
CA GLY A 57 10.16 7.18 13.01
C GLY A 57 9.98 8.61 12.50
N ARG A 58 10.54 8.93 11.32
CA ARG A 58 10.62 10.30 10.79
C ARG A 58 9.25 10.96 10.61
N VAL A 59 8.26 10.24 10.09
CA VAL A 59 6.89 10.77 9.94
C VAL A 59 6.07 10.68 11.24
N GLY A 60 6.64 10.12 12.31
CA GLY A 60 6.00 9.97 13.62
C GLY A 60 4.84 8.97 13.65
N ALA A 61 4.88 7.97 12.76
CA ALA A 61 3.91 6.87 12.73
C ALA A 61 4.08 5.93 13.94
N ARG A 62 2.99 5.33 14.41
CA ARG A 62 2.94 4.39 15.54
C ARG A 62 2.43 3.03 15.06
N VAL A 63 3.28 2.32 14.33
CA VAL A 63 2.95 0.99 13.81
C VAL A 63 2.98 -0.03 14.94
N ARG A 64 1.95 -0.87 15.02
CA ARG A 64 1.88 -1.96 16.01
C ARG A 64 2.71 -3.15 15.55
N GLU A 65 3.35 -3.85 16.48
CA GLU A 65 4.23 -4.99 16.17
C GLU A 65 3.51 -6.07 15.34
N ASP A 66 2.26 -6.39 15.67
CA ASP A 66 1.46 -7.40 14.96
C ASP A 66 1.08 -6.99 13.52
N ARG A 67 1.35 -5.73 13.14
CA ARG A 67 1.07 -5.19 11.80
C ARG A 67 2.32 -5.00 10.95
N VAL A 68 3.51 -5.09 11.54
CA VAL A 68 4.79 -4.92 10.82
C VAL A 68 4.89 -5.90 9.66
N ARG A 69 4.51 -7.17 9.86
CA ARG A 69 4.51 -8.17 8.78
C ARG A 69 3.58 -7.79 7.62
N GLY A 70 2.36 -7.32 7.93
CA GLY A 70 1.41 -6.84 6.92
C GLY A 70 1.92 -5.62 6.16
N LEU A 71 2.59 -4.69 6.85
CA LEU A 71 3.19 -3.51 6.23
C LEU A 71 4.35 -3.89 5.28
N ARG A 72 5.21 -4.84 5.66
CA ARG A 72 6.25 -5.39 4.77
C ARG A 72 5.65 -6.04 3.52
N LEU A 73 4.56 -6.79 3.68
CA LEU A 73 3.82 -7.36 2.55
C LEU A 73 3.23 -6.28 1.64
N ALA A 74 2.67 -5.22 2.22
CA ALA A 74 2.14 -4.10 1.45
C ALA A 74 3.25 -3.40 0.66
N ALA A 75 4.43 -3.17 1.26
CA ALA A 75 5.58 -2.61 0.57
C ALA A 75 6.02 -3.48 -0.62
N LEU A 76 6.06 -4.80 -0.43
CA LEU A 76 6.39 -5.74 -1.51
C LEU A 76 5.35 -5.73 -2.63
N LEU A 77 4.07 -5.55 -2.32
CA LEU A 77 2.95 -5.76 -3.25
C LEU A 77 2.28 -4.48 -3.75
N HIS A 78 2.68 -3.29 -3.28
CA HIS A 78 1.98 -2.03 -3.58
C HIS A 78 1.82 -1.78 -5.08
N ASP A 79 2.82 -2.20 -5.85
CA ASP A 79 2.92 -2.03 -7.30
C ASP A 79 2.81 -3.33 -8.11
N VAL A 80 2.38 -4.44 -7.49
CA VAL A 80 2.37 -5.77 -8.12
C VAL A 80 1.60 -5.82 -9.45
N ALA A 81 0.65 -4.91 -9.65
CA ALA A 81 -0.17 -4.83 -10.86
C ALA A 81 0.38 -3.85 -11.93
N LYS A 82 1.43 -3.08 -11.67
CA LYS A 82 2.04 -2.18 -12.69
C LYS A 82 2.35 -2.91 -14.02
N PRO A 83 2.98 -4.12 -14.03
CA PRO A 83 3.29 -4.83 -15.27
C PRO A 83 2.07 -5.07 -16.16
N VAL A 84 0.97 -5.54 -15.57
CA VAL A 84 -0.23 -5.98 -16.29
C VAL A 84 -1.19 -4.83 -16.62
N THR A 85 -0.97 -3.65 -16.01
CA THR A 85 -1.76 -2.42 -16.27
C THR A 85 -1.00 -1.41 -17.12
N ARG A 86 0.22 -1.75 -17.57
CA ARG A 86 1.04 -0.91 -18.43
C ARG A 86 0.31 -0.67 -19.75
N GLY A 87 0.01 0.60 -20.01
CA GLY A 87 -0.53 1.08 -21.28
C GLY A 87 0.28 2.25 -21.81
N GLU A 88 0.02 2.61 -23.06
CA GLU A 88 0.61 3.78 -23.70
C GLU A 88 -0.50 4.63 -24.32
N LEU A 89 -0.46 5.94 -24.05
CA LEU A 89 -1.36 6.92 -24.63
C LEU A 89 -0.55 8.14 -25.06
N GLU A 90 -0.61 8.48 -26.35
CA GLU A 90 0.10 9.63 -26.93
C GLU A 90 1.62 9.66 -26.58
N GLY A 91 2.28 8.49 -26.63
CA GLY A 91 3.69 8.34 -26.30
C GLY A 91 4.03 8.40 -24.81
N ARG A 92 3.03 8.43 -23.92
CA ARG A 92 3.22 8.39 -22.46
C ARG A 92 2.82 7.03 -21.92
N ILE A 93 3.73 6.43 -21.14
CA ILE A 93 3.46 5.20 -20.38
C ILE A 93 2.53 5.55 -19.20
N LEU A 94 1.49 4.75 -19.02
CA LEU A 94 0.50 4.87 -17.95
C LEU A 94 0.29 3.51 -17.27
N PHE A 95 -0.10 3.54 -15.99
CA PHE A 95 -0.43 2.36 -15.19
C PHE A 95 -1.84 2.52 -14.60
N VAL A 96 -2.85 2.45 -15.45
CA VAL A 96 -4.22 2.80 -15.05
C VAL A 96 -4.77 1.73 -14.11
N SER A 97 -5.28 2.16 -12.94
CA SER A 97 -5.93 1.29 -11.95
C SER A 97 -5.06 0.17 -11.36
N HIS A 98 -3.72 0.28 -11.43
CA HIS A 98 -2.81 -0.69 -10.82
C HIS A 98 -3.01 -0.82 -9.30
N ASP A 99 -3.35 0.27 -8.61
CA ASP A 99 -3.68 0.25 -7.18
C ASP A 99 -4.85 -0.72 -6.87
N SER A 100 -5.93 -0.60 -7.63
CA SER A 100 -7.16 -1.38 -7.43
C SER A 100 -7.00 -2.83 -7.89
N LEU A 101 -6.33 -3.05 -9.04
CA LEU A 101 -6.02 -4.41 -9.50
C LEU A 101 -5.00 -5.09 -8.58
N GLY A 102 -4.02 -4.33 -8.07
CA GLY A 102 -3.02 -4.79 -7.11
C GLY A 102 -3.66 -5.31 -5.84
N ALA A 103 -4.62 -4.58 -5.26
CA ALA A 103 -5.38 -5.05 -4.10
C ALA A 103 -6.14 -6.36 -4.39
N ALA A 104 -6.68 -6.53 -5.60
CA ALA A 104 -7.31 -7.79 -6.01
C ALA A 104 -6.29 -8.93 -6.22
N MET A 105 -5.06 -8.62 -6.62
CA MET A 105 -3.96 -9.59 -6.70
C MET A 105 -3.50 -10.02 -5.32
N VAL A 106 -3.43 -9.10 -4.34
CA VAL A 106 -3.12 -9.41 -2.93
C VAL A 106 -4.04 -10.51 -2.39
N ARG A 107 -5.33 -10.49 -2.70
CA ARG A 107 -6.26 -11.58 -2.33
C ARG A 107 -5.81 -12.95 -2.84
N ARG A 108 -5.40 -13.04 -4.13
CA ARG A 108 -4.98 -14.31 -4.75
C ARG A 108 -3.65 -14.79 -4.19
N ILE A 109 -2.71 -13.87 -4.00
CA ILE A 109 -1.41 -14.13 -3.37
C ILE A 109 -1.63 -14.58 -1.93
N GLY A 110 -2.50 -13.90 -1.19
CA GLY A 110 -2.84 -14.20 0.20
C GLY A 110 -3.44 -15.60 0.39
N ARG A 111 -4.31 -16.03 -0.52
CA ARG A 111 -4.81 -17.42 -0.56
C ARG A 111 -3.68 -18.44 -0.69
N ARG A 112 -2.74 -18.20 -1.62
CA ARG A 112 -1.61 -19.10 -1.88
C ARG A 112 -0.64 -19.14 -0.70
N LEU A 113 -0.44 -18.01 -0.04
CA LEU A 113 0.48 -17.86 1.10
C LEU A 113 -0.16 -18.18 2.46
N GLY A 114 -1.46 -18.43 2.50
CA GLY A 114 -2.19 -18.70 3.75
C GLY A 114 -2.23 -17.49 4.70
N LEU A 115 -2.35 -16.28 4.16
CA LEU A 115 -2.45 -15.07 4.98
C LEU A 115 -3.74 -15.04 5.80
N SER A 116 -3.65 -14.52 7.02
CA SER A 116 -4.81 -14.24 7.87
C SER A 116 -5.71 -13.15 7.27
N ALA A 117 -6.94 -13.05 7.77
CA ALA A 117 -7.85 -11.98 7.38
C ALA A 117 -7.25 -10.59 7.70
N GLY A 118 -6.66 -10.43 8.88
CA GLY A 118 -6.00 -9.19 9.30
C GLY A 118 -4.86 -8.76 8.39
N GLU A 119 -3.96 -9.69 8.06
CA GLU A 119 -2.83 -9.38 7.17
C GLU A 119 -3.29 -9.08 5.75
N THR A 120 -4.28 -9.82 5.25
CA THR A 120 -4.81 -9.60 3.90
C THR A 120 -5.56 -8.28 3.80
N ASP A 121 -6.35 -7.93 4.82
CA ASP A 121 -7.05 -6.66 4.88
C ASP A 121 -6.07 -5.48 4.88
N LEU A 122 -5.10 -5.50 5.80
CA LEU A 122 -4.07 -4.47 5.88
C LEU A 122 -3.34 -4.34 4.54
N THR A 123 -2.81 -5.45 4.02
CA THR A 123 -2.04 -5.47 2.77
C THR A 123 -2.86 -4.93 1.60
N ALA A 124 -4.09 -5.43 1.40
CA ALA A 124 -4.96 -5.01 0.29
C ALA A 124 -5.38 -3.54 0.42
N THR A 125 -5.66 -3.08 1.64
CA THR A 125 -6.01 -1.67 1.91
C THR A 125 -4.84 -0.77 1.54
N LEU A 126 -3.64 -1.07 2.02
CA LEU A 126 -2.46 -0.25 1.74
C LEU A 126 -2.12 -0.24 0.25
N THR A 127 -2.14 -1.40 -0.42
CA THR A 127 -1.96 -1.49 -1.87
C THR A 127 -2.99 -0.64 -2.63
N ALA A 128 -4.26 -0.62 -2.21
CA ALA A 128 -5.27 0.21 -2.87
C ALA A 128 -5.09 1.72 -2.64
N LEU A 129 -4.40 2.11 -1.57
CA LEU A 129 -4.29 3.50 -1.11
C LEU A 129 -2.89 4.11 -1.24
N HIS A 130 -1.89 3.35 -1.67
CA HIS A 130 -0.48 3.75 -1.59
C HIS A 130 -0.17 5.12 -2.23
N LEU A 131 -0.82 5.48 -3.34
CA LEU A 131 -0.62 6.78 -4.00
C LEU A 131 -1.32 7.97 -3.32
N LYS A 132 -2.33 7.71 -2.48
CA LYS A 132 -3.37 8.71 -2.18
C LYS A 132 -2.88 9.86 -1.30
N ILE A 133 -1.92 9.63 -0.39
CA ILE A 133 -1.31 10.71 0.39
C ILE A 133 -0.64 11.72 -0.54
N GLY A 134 0.08 11.26 -1.57
CA GLY A 134 0.72 12.12 -2.57
C GLY A 134 -0.25 12.93 -3.43
N PHE A 135 -1.53 12.57 -3.47
CA PHE A 135 -2.58 13.30 -4.20
C PHE A 135 -3.40 14.25 -3.33
N MET A 136 -3.21 14.26 -2.00
CA MET A 136 -3.88 15.20 -1.11
C MET A 136 -3.52 16.65 -1.44
N GLY A 137 -4.53 17.51 -1.56
CA GLY A 137 -4.34 18.93 -1.89
C GLY A 137 -3.84 19.19 -3.31
N HIS A 138 -3.86 18.18 -4.19
CA HIS A 138 -3.47 18.36 -5.59
C HIS A 138 -4.64 18.93 -6.42
N PRO A 139 -4.51 20.06 -7.13
CA PRO A 139 -5.63 20.78 -7.75
C PRO A 139 -6.51 19.97 -8.72
N ARG A 140 -5.98 18.90 -9.33
CA ARG A 140 -6.66 18.10 -10.36
C ARG A 140 -7.11 16.73 -9.88
N THR A 141 -6.55 16.24 -8.78
CA THR A 141 -6.72 14.85 -8.33
C THR A 141 -6.90 14.77 -6.83
N ASP A 142 -7.38 15.86 -6.23
CA ASP A 142 -7.48 16.01 -4.78
C ASP A 142 -8.24 14.82 -4.18
N TYR A 143 -7.53 14.06 -3.35
CA TYR A 143 -8.11 13.00 -2.56
C TYR A 143 -8.25 13.52 -1.13
N PRO A 144 -9.48 13.85 -0.67
CA PRO A 144 -9.66 14.52 0.62
C PRO A 144 -9.08 13.70 1.77
N ALA A 145 -8.40 14.37 2.72
CA ALA A 145 -7.80 13.74 3.89
C ALA A 145 -8.83 12.91 4.69
N GLU A 146 -10.06 13.41 4.81
CA GLU A 146 -11.14 12.69 5.50
C GLU A 146 -11.51 11.38 4.81
N ARG A 147 -11.69 11.43 3.48
CA ARG A 147 -11.97 10.24 2.69
C ARG A 147 -10.84 9.23 2.83
N LEU A 148 -9.59 9.70 2.84
CA LEU A 148 -8.42 8.83 2.95
C LEU A 148 -8.33 8.17 4.32
N ALA A 149 -8.51 8.94 5.39
CA ALA A 149 -8.48 8.40 6.74
C ALA A 149 -9.60 7.37 6.97
N ARG A 150 -10.82 7.64 6.47
CA ARG A 150 -11.91 6.65 6.53
C ARG A 150 -11.64 5.41 5.70
N ALA A 151 -11.00 5.54 4.54
CA ALA A 151 -10.63 4.42 3.68
C ALA A 151 -9.49 3.58 4.29
N ALA A 152 -8.47 4.23 4.85
CA ALA A 152 -7.37 3.57 5.56
C ALA A 152 -7.91 2.87 6.82
N GLY A 153 -8.87 3.48 7.50
CA GLY A 153 -9.45 2.95 8.72
C GLY A 153 -8.37 2.72 9.77
N PRO A 154 -8.26 1.52 10.35
CA PRO A 154 -7.28 1.24 11.41
C PRO A 154 -5.83 1.30 10.92
N PHE A 155 -5.59 1.31 9.59
CA PHE A 155 -4.26 1.18 8.99
C PHE A 155 -3.60 2.51 8.57
N GLY A 156 -4.02 3.63 9.17
CA GLY A 156 -3.49 4.95 8.83
C GLY A 156 -2.00 5.12 9.16
N GLU A 157 -1.54 4.53 10.26
CA GLU A 157 -0.12 4.57 10.66
C GLU A 157 0.76 3.89 9.62
N GLU A 158 0.37 2.69 9.19
CA GLU A 158 1.07 1.88 8.21
C GLU A 158 1.03 2.51 6.81
N LEU A 159 -0.08 3.16 6.44
CA LEU A 159 -0.19 3.87 5.17
C LEU A 159 0.79 5.04 5.07
N ALA A 160 0.99 5.78 6.17
CA ALA A 160 1.94 6.89 6.20
C ALA A 160 3.39 6.40 6.04
N VAL A 161 3.74 5.28 6.70
CA VAL A 161 5.07 4.65 6.56
C VAL A 161 5.29 4.18 5.12
N LEU A 162 4.33 3.45 4.54
CA LEU A 162 4.44 2.97 3.16
C LEU A 162 4.60 4.13 2.17
N SER A 163 3.77 5.17 2.29
CA SER A 163 3.82 6.35 1.42
C SER A 163 5.14 7.11 1.53
N TRP A 164 5.72 7.19 2.73
CA TRP A 164 7.03 7.82 2.93
C TRP A 164 8.17 7.00 2.31
N ALA A 165 8.19 5.69 2.57
CA ALA A 165 9.16 4.77 2.00
C ALA A 165 9.12 4.75 0.46
N ASP A 166 7.93 4.71 -0.13
CA ASP A 166 7.72 4.76 -1.58
C ASP A 166 8.30 6.05 -2.19
N ARG A 167 7.99 7.20 -1.58
CA ARG A 167 8.55 8.49 -2.02
C ARG A 167 10.06 8.54 -1.92
N LEU A 168 10.65 7.99 -0.86
CA LEU A 168 12.11 7.94 -0.71
C LEU A 168 12.77 7.01 -1.72
N ALA A 169 12.11 5.93 -2.14
CA ALA A 169 12.62 5.00 -3.14
C ALA A 169 12.57 5.57 -4.57
N ALA A 170 11.70 6.55 -4.83
CA ALA A 170 11.54 7.20 -6.13
C ALA A 170 12.67 8.23 -6.48
N GLN A 171 13.94 7.96 -6.13
CA GLN A 171 15.11 8.88 -6.30
C GLN A 171 15.55 9.12 -7.75
N GLY A 172 14.63 9.44 -8.65
CA GLY A 172 14.97 9.87 -10.00
C GLY A 172 15.72 11.21 -10.01
N PRO A 173 16.40 11.55 -11.11
CA PRO A 173 17.19 12.79 -11.27
C PRO A 173 16.38 14.10 -11.14
N ARG A 174 15.05 14.01 -11.02
CA ARG A 174 14.13 15.13 -10.85
C ARG A 174 13.58 15.28 -9.42
N LEU A 175 13.91 14.37 -8.52
CA LEU A 175 13.52 14.46 -7.12
C LEU A 175 14.37 15.53 -6.44
N LYS A 176 13.73 16.59 -5.95
CA LYS A 176 14.40 17.67 -5.22
C LYS A 176 14.11 17.56 -3.73
N PRO A 177 14.97 18.09 -2.84
CA PRO A 177 14.73 18.09 -1.40
C PRO A 177 13.36 18.65 -1.01
N GLU A 178 12.87 19.69 -1.71
CA GLU A 178 11.57 20.30 -1.39
C GLU A 178 10.40 19.35 -1.69
N HIS A 179 10.56 18.40 -2.62
CA HIS A 179 9.55 17.36 -2.87
C HIS A 179 9.49 16.33 -1.75
N LEU A 180 10.60 16.10 -1.05
CA LEU A 180 10.67 15.20 0.10
C LEU A 180 10.04 15.88 1.32
N GLU A 181 10.46 17.12 1.63
CA GLU A 181 9.90 17.92 2.72
C GLU A 181 8.38 18.04 2.60
N ARG A 182 7.88 18.39 1.40
CA ARG A 182 6.44 18.47 1.15
C ARG A 182 5.73 17.13 1.37
N HIS A 183 6.35 16.00 1.03
CA HIS A 183 5.71 14.68 1.20
C HIS A 183 5.72 14.24 2.66
N GLU A 184 6.78 14.57 3.40
CA GLU A 184 6.85 14.39 4.85
C GLU A 184 5.73 15.18 5.56
N GLU A 185 5.49 16.43 5.14
CA GLU A 185 4.37 17.24 5.62
C GLU A 185 3.01 16.62 5.29
N LEU A 186 2.83 16.06 4.09
CA LEU A 186 1.59 15.37 3.70
C LEU A 186 1.34 14.13 4.58
N CYS A 187 2.36 13.30 4.81
CA CYS A 187 2.26 12.14 5.71
C CYS A 187 1.90 12.58 7.14
N THR A 188 2.58 13.60 7.66
CA THR A 188 2.35 14.11 9.03
C THR A 188 0.97 14.77 9.16
N HIS A 189 0.50 15.47 8.14
CA HIS A 189 -0.83 16.05 8.10
C HIS A 189 -1.90 14.96 8.05
N PHE A 190 -1.72 13.94 7.19
CA PHE A 190 -2.61 12.79 7.11
C PHE A 190 -2.72 12.06 8.47
N LEU A 191 -1.59 11.78 9.13
CA LEU A 191 -1.59 11.13 10.45
C LEU A 191 -2.33 11.92 11.51
N ARG A 192 -2.07 13.24 11.59
CA ARG A 192 -2.81 14.13 12.49
C ARG A 192 -4.30 14.05 12.23
N PHE A 193 -4.72 14.16 10.97
CA PHE A 193 -6.12 14.08 10.59
C PHE A 193 -6.73 12.72 10.92
N SER A 194 -6.08 11.62 10.55
CA SER A 194 -6.55 10.26 10.80
C SER A 194 -6.76 10.00 12.28
N ARG A 195 -5.85 10.47 13.15
CA ARG A 195 -5.98 10.35 14.60
C ARG A 195 -7.15 11.17 15.16
N THR A 196 -7.48 12.32 14.57
CA THR A 196 -8.62 13.16 15.01
C THR A 196 -9.99 12.55 14.70
N LEU A 197 -10.11 11.69 13.68
CA LEU A 197 -11.36 10.99 13.38
C LEU A 197 -11.71 9.90 14.42
N GLY A 198 -10.83 9.62 15.37
CA GLY A 198 -11.03 8.66 16.46
C GLY A 198 -10.40 7.30 16.19
N SER A 199 -10.57 6.36 17.13
CA SER A 199 -10.13 4.98 16.94
C SER A 199 -10.95 4.35 15.82
N HIS A 200 -10.41 4.28 14.61
CA HIS A 200 -10.96 3.42 13.59
C HIS A 200 -10.99 2.00 14.16
N PRO A 201 -12.17 1.45 14.50
CA PRO A 201 -12.22 0.16 15.18
C PRO A 201 -11.63 -0.90 14.26
N GLU A 202 -10.98 -1.89 14.86
CA GLU A 202 -10.54 -3.06 14.12
C GLU A 202 -11.74 -3.72 13.45
N PRO A 203 -11.58 -4.28 12.24
CA PRO A 203 -12.65 -5.00 11.58
C PRO A 203 -13.01 -6.23 12.42
N ASP A 204 -14.30 -6.44 12.63
CA ASP A 204 -14.81 -7.67 13.23
C ASP A 204 -14.91 -8.74 12.14
N TYR A 205 -13.78 -9.43 11.91
CA TYR A 205 -13.71 -10.48 10.90
C TYR A 205 -14.67 -11.65 11.21
N ALA A 206 -14.93 -11.95 12.49
CA ALA A 206 -15.84 -13.02 12.88
C ALA A 206 -17.31 -12.66 12.56
N ALA A 207 -17.72 -11.41 12.79
CA ALA A 207 -19.04 -10.94 12.37
C ALA A 207 -19.18 -10.98 10.84
N LEU A 208 -18.17 -10.53 10.11
CA LEU A 208 -18.17 -10.59 8.65
C LEU A 208 -18.27 -12.02 8.12
N GLU A 209 -17.55 -12.97 8.72
CA GLU A 209 -17.64 -14.39 8.39
C GLU A 209 -19.05 -14.96 8.66
N GLY A 210 -19.73 -14.51 9.71
CA GLY A 210 -21.13 -14.87 9.96
C GLY A 210 -22.12 -14.37 8.90
N GLU A 211 -21.78 -13.28 8.19
CA GLU A 211 -22.63 -12.67 7.15
C GLU A 211 -22.45 -13.30 5.75
N GLY A 212 -21.43 -14.12 5.53
CA GLY A 212 -21.14 -14.69 4.22
C GLY A 212 -20.19 -15.88 4.22
N SER A 213 -20.25 -16.70 3.17
CA SER A 213 -19.32 -17.83 3.02
C SER A 213 -18.04 -17.39 2.30
N TYR A 214 -16.94 -17.31 3.04
CA TYR A 214 -15.60 -17.06 2.50
C TYR A 214 -14.83 -18.37 2.36
N ALA A 215 -14.11 -18.54 1.24
CA ALA A 215 -13.35 -19.77 1.01
C ALA A 215 -12.00 -19.80 1.75
N SER A 216 -11.57 -18.67 2.33
CA SER A 216 -10.32 -18.53 3.07
C SER A 216 -10.30 -17.25 3.91
N GLU A 217 -9.42 -17.21 4.91
CA GLU A 217 -9.06 -15.99 5.66
C GLU A 217 -8.69 -14.82 4.73
N ALA A 218 -7.94 -15.10 3.67
CA ALA A 218 -7.57 -14.08 2.69
C ALA A 218 -8.78 -13.50 1.92
N ASP A 219 -9.83 -14.30 1.70
CA ASP A 219 -11.08 -13.79 1.12
C ASP A 219 -11.83 -12.88 2.08
N LEU A 220 -11.89 -13.27 3.35
CA LEU A 220 -12.52 -12.51 4.42
C LEU A 220 -11.81 -11.15 4.62
N GLY A 221 -10.49 -11.15 4.73
CA GLY A 221 -9.68 -9.94 4.84
C GLY A 221 -9.82 -9.01 3.65
N TYR A 222 -9.78 -9.55 2.42
CA TYR A 222 -10.02 -8.75 1.23
C TYR A 222 -11.44 -8.15 1.20
N ALA A 223 -12.45 -8.90 1.63
CA ALA A 223 -13.82 -8.39 1.69
C ALA A 223 -13.95 -7.23 2.70
N ALA A 224 -13.33 -7.35 3.88
CA ALA A 224 -13.26 -6.28 4.88
C ALA A 224 -12.62 -5.00 4.30
N SER A 225 -11.47 -5.14 3.63
CA SER A 225 -10.80 -4.04 2.92
C SER A 225 -11.73 -3.41 1.88
N TYR A 226 -12.31 -4.23 1.00
CA TYR A 226 -13.13 -3.78 -0.11
C TYR A 226 -14.40 -3.04 0.37
N GLN A 227 -15.09 -3.55 1.38
CA GLN A 227 -16.25 -2.88 1.98
C GLN A 227 -15.89 -1.51 2.56
N ARG A 228 -14.77 -1.41 3.30
CA ARG A 228 -14.28 -0.14 3.86
C ARG A 228 -13.96 0.87 2.76
N LEU A 229 -13.25 0.44 1.72
CA LEU A 229 -12.95 1.28 0.56
C LEU A 229 -14.23 1.78 -0.12
N LEU A 230 -15.21 0.91 -0.38
CA LEU A 230 -16.49 1.29 -0.97
C LEU A 230 -17.28 2.28 -0.12
N LYS A 231 -17.36 2.06 1.19
CA LYS A 231 -18.04 2.96 2.12
C LYS A 231 -17.42 4.36 2.08
N ALA A 232 -16.09 4.45 2.12
CA ALA A 232 -15.38 5.71 2.01
C ALA A 232 -15.61 6.42 0.65
N ARG A 233 -15.83 5.68 -0.45
CA ARG A 233 -16.19 6.28 -1.74
C ARG A 233 -17.60 6.89 -1.72
N ARG A 234 -18.60 6.13 -1.24
CA ARG A 234 -20.02 6.55 -1.28
C ARG A 234 -20.33 7.75 -0.39
N MET A 235 -19.63 7.92 0.73
CA MET A 235 -19.85 9.05 1.65
C MET A 235 -19.57 10.42 1.00
N CYS A 236 -18.70 10.49 -0.01
CA CYS A 236 -18.43 11.74 -0.72
C CYS A 236 -19.41 12.02 -1.88
N GLU A 237 -20.13 11.00 -2.37
CA GLU A 237 -21.11 11.15 -3.45
C GLU A 237 -22.46 11.68 -2.92
N GLY A 238 -22.79 11.43 -1.65
CA GLY A 238 -24.01 11.95 -1.00
C GLY A 238 -23.88 13.37 -0.42
N ALA A 239 -22.70 14.00 -0.52
CA ALA A 239 -22.43 15.35 -0.02
C ALA A 239 -22.37 16.41 -1.13
N ARG A 240 -22.86 16.10 -2.34
CA ARG A 240 -22.92 17.00 -3.50
C ARG A 240 -24.36 17.26 -3.91
#